data_AF-A0A2C5VVC5-F1
#
_entry.id   AF-A0A2C5VVC5-F1
#
_cell.length_a   1.000
_cell.length_b   1.000
_cell.length_c   1.000
_cell.angle_alpha   90.00
_cell.angle_beta   90.00
_cell.angle_gamma   90.00
#
_symmetry.space_group_name_H-M   'P 1'
#
loop_
_entity.id
_entity.type
_entity.pdbx_description
1 polymer ?
#
loop_
_entity_poly.entity_id
_entity_poly.type
_entity_poly.pdbx_seq_one_letter_code
_entity_poly.pdbx_strand_id
1 'polypeptide(L)'
;MSSDQRFFDFLKERIGLDVTSVGPAIIERAVRQRTTLSQAAHSDEYWQLLQGSRDEQQALIEAVIVPETWFFRYPESFATLGKLARKRLDELNNMRALRILSLPCSTGEEPYSIAMALLDAGLKPHQFKVDGMDVSPLSVDKARRALYGKNSFRGQDLDYRERHFTAEPEGHRVNEAVREQVRLQAGNVLDPTLLAGEPPFDFVFCRNLLIYFDQPTQKQVFEVLKRLTHVDGVLFIGPAEGSLLGRLGMRSIGIPQSFAFSRHAEPMPEPVALPTPTPLPVRQPLRSPPPVSPPVRPRPFASVAPLPVSSKSANPDAATLLANIAALANEGKSAEARAACEQYLRSHEPVAQVFYWLGLLSDVAGAALEAQSHYRKALYLEPQHPEALMHLAALLQAQGDSAGARRLQERAARSGRTADSERKR
;
A
#
# COMPACT_ATOMS: atom_id res chain seq x y z
N MET A 1 -26.12 9.49 -13.25
CA MET A 1 -25.99 8.35 -14.19
C MET A 1 -25.90 7.09 -13.34
N SER A 2 -26.55 5.99 -13.73
CA SER A 2 -26.33 4.71 -13.06
C SER A 2 -24.89 4.28 -13.25
N SER A 3 -24.29 3.64 -12.24
CA SER A 3 -23.00 2.97 -12.41
C SER A 3 -23.15 1.86 -13.45
N ASP A 4 -22.44 1.97 -14.57
CA ASP A 4 -22.54 1.01 -15.68
C ASP A 4 -21.69 -0.23 -15.37
N GLN A 5 -22.36 -1.23 -14.82
CA GLN A 5 -21.77 -2.47 -14.29
C GLN A 5 -20.87 -3.19 -15.31
N ARG A 6 -21.14 -3.05 -16.62
CA ARG A 6 -20.37 -3.69 -17.70
C ARG A 6 -18.87 -3.33 -17.64
N PHE A 7 -18.54 -2.07 -17.32
CA PHE A 7 -17.14 -1.64 -17.19
C PHE A 7 -16.49 -2.17 -15.89
N PHE A 8 -17.27 -2.37 -14.83
CA PHE A 8 -16.78 -2.94 -13.57
C PHE A 8 -16.45 -4.43 -13.78
N ASP A 9 -17.36 -5.16 -14.41
CA ASP A 9 -17.18 -6.58 -14.73
C ASP A 9 -16.00 -6.78 -15.69
N PHE A 10 -15.87 -5.93 -16.71
CA PHE A 10 -14.72 -5.95 -17.63
C PHE A 10 -13.37 -5.76 -16.91
N LEU A 11 -13.25 -4.76 -16.04
CA LEU A 11 -12.00 -4.51 -15.31
C LEU A 11 -11.71 -5.61 -14.29
N LYS A 12 -12.75 -6.17 -13.66
CA LYS A 12 -12.64 -7.32 -12.77
C LYS A 12 -12.14 -8.56 -13.51
N GLU A 13 -12.71 -8.88 -14.67
CA GLU A 13 -12.28 -10.01 -15.49
C GLU A 13 -10.84 -9.82 -16.01
N ARG A 14 -10.51 -8.62 -16.51
CA ARG A 14 -9.21 -8.38 -17.13
C ARG A 14 -8.06 -8.27 -16.14
N ILE A 15 -8.23 -7.53 -15.05
CA ILE A 15 -7.12 -7.17 -14.14
C ILE A 15 -7.45 -7.42 -12.67
N GLY A 16 -8.58 -8.06 -12.35
CA GLY A 16 -8.97 -8.39 -10.97
C GLY A 16 -9.55 -7.24 -10.16
N LEU A 17 -9.67 -6.06 -10.78
CA LEU A 17 -9.96 -4.81 -10.07
C LEU A 17 -11.36 -4.85 -9.46
N ASP A 18 -11.43 -4.87 -8.13
CA ASP A 18 -12.68 -4.85 -7.41
C ASP A 18 -13.19 -3.43 -7.16
N VAL A 19 -14.42 -3.18 -7.61
CA VAL A 19 -15.07 -1.87 -7.48
C VAL A 19 -15.33 -1.47 -6.04
N THR A 20 -15.52 -2.41 -5.11
CA THR A 20 -15.73 -2.07 -3.68
C THR A 20 -14.44 -1.61 -3.02
N SER A 21 -13.30 -2.18 -3.44
CA SER A 21 -11.96 -1.88 -2.95
C SER A 21 -11.46 -0.52 -3.47
N VAL A 22 -11.67 -0.24 -4.76
CA VAL A 22 -11.23 1.00 -5.42
C VAL A 22 -12.21 2.15 -5.16
N GLY A 23 -13.51 1.89 -5.31
CA GLY A 23 -14.61 2.85 -5.29
C GLY A 23 -15.10 3.16 -6.72
N PRO A 24 -16.43 3.15 -6.98
CA PRO A 24 -17.00 3.28 -8.33
C PRO A 24 -16.65 4.61 -9.01
N ALA A 25 -16.46 5.68 -8.24
CA ALA A 25 -16.11 7.01 -8.74
C ALA A 25 -14.82 7.03 -9.59
N ILE A 26 -13.82 6.21 -9.26
CA ILE A 26 -12.56 6.14 -10.00
C ILE A 26 -12.78 5.51 -11.38
N ILE A 27 -13.52 4.40 -11.44
CA ILE A 27 -13.82 3.72 -12.70
C ILE A 27 -14.76 4.59 -13.56
N GLU A 28 -15.80 5.18 -12.97
CA GLU A 28 -16.66 6.12 -13.68
C GLU A 28 -15.90 7.31 -14.28
N ARG A 29 -14.92 7.86 -13.54
CA ARG A 29 -14.07 8.95 -14.04
C ARG A 29 -13.19 8.49 -15.19
N ALA A 30 -12.60 7.30 -15.09
CA ALA A 30 -11.80 6.71 -16.16
C ALA A 30 -12.63 6.46 -17.42
N VAL A 31 -13.83 5.87 -17.29
CA VAL A 31 -14.77 5.67 -18.40
C VAL A 31 -15.15 7.01 -19.02
N ARG A 32 -15.56 8.02 -18.23
CA ARG A 32 -15.86 9.37 -18.75
C ARG A 32 -14.67 9.98 -19.52
N GLN A 33 -13.47 9.90 -18.96
CA GLN A 33 -12.24 10.40 -19.60
C GLN A 33 -11.96 9.68 -20.93
N ARG A 34 -12.07 8.34 -20.97
CA ARG A 34 -11.84 7.55 -22.18
C ARG A 34 -12.90 7.80 -23.25
N THR A 35 -14.19 7.85 -22.90
CA THR A 35 -15.28 8.25 -23.81
C THR A 35 -14.97 9.58 -24.52
N THR A 36 -14.52 10.59 -23.77
CA THR A 36 -14.14 11.89 -24.36
C THR A 36 -12.90 11.80 -25.25
N LEU A 37 -11.85 11.09 -24.82
CA LEU A 37 -10.61 10.95 -25.59
C LEU A 37 -10.77 10.11 -26.87
N SER A 38 -11.68 9.15 -26.86
CA SER A 38 -12.03 8.33 -28.03
C SER A 38 -13.10 8.96 -28.92
N GLN A 39 -13.57 10.17 -28.59
CA GLN A 39 -14.62 10.91 -29.31
C GLN A 39 -15.98 10.20 -29.42
N ALA A 40 -16.26 9.25 -28.52
CA ALA A 40 -17.57 8.58 -28.47
C ALA A 40 -18.62 9.52 -27.86
N ALA A 41 -19.84 9.53 -28.42
CA ALA A 41 -20.93 10.40 -28.00
C ALA A 41 -21.52 10.00 -26.63
N HIS A 42 -21.50 8.70 -26.29
CA HIS A 42 -22.01 8.16 -25.03
C HIS A 42 -21.37 6.82 -24.64
N SER A 43 -21.67 6.32 -23.44
CA SER A 43 -21.07 5.11 -22.87
C SER A 43 -21.31 3.84 -23.68
N ASP A 44 -22.47 3.67 -24.32
CA ASP A 44 -22.73 2.48 -25.16
C ASP A 44 -21.87 2.44 -26.43
N GLU A 45 -21.60 3.57 -27.08
CA GLU A 45 -20.69 3.64 -28.22
C GLU A 45 -19.24 3.39 -27.78
N TYR A 46 -18.84 3.99 -26.65
CA TYR A 46 -17.55 3.71 -26.04
C TYR A 46 -17.39 2.22 -25.65
N TRP A 47 -18.44 1.57 -25.16
CA TRP A 47 -18.45 0.14 -24.85
C TRP A 47 -18.24 -0.72 -26.11
N GLN A 48 -18.87 -0.38 -27.24
CA GLN A 48 -18.64 -1.08 -28.52
C GLN A 48 -17.19 -0.94 -28.99
N LEU A 49 -16.62 0.26 -28.91
CA LEU A 49 -15.20 0.49 -29.23
C LEU A 49 -14.27 -0.31 -28.30
N LEU A 50 -14.54 -0.29 -26.98
CA LEU A 50 -13.78 -1.03 -25.98
C LEU A 50 -13.80 -2.55 -26.26
N GLN A 51 -14.94 -3.11 -26.64
CA GLN A 51 -15.03 -4.53 -27.00
C GLN A 51 -14.19 -4.88 -28.25
N GLY A 52 -14.14 -3.98 -29.25
CA GLY A 52 -13.41 -4.19 -30.50
C GLY A 52 -11.91 -3.88 -30.47
N SER A 53 -11.44 -3.01 -29.57
CA SER A 53 -10.06 -2.48 -29.60
C SER A 53 -9.24 -2.90 -28.37
N ARG A 54 -8.17 -3.68 -28.58
CA ARG A 54 -7.21 -4.04 -27.52
C ARG A 54 -6.47 -2.82 -26.97
N ASP A 55 -6.19 -1.82 -27.81
CA ASP A 55 -5.51 -0.60 -27.40
C ASP A 55 -6.40 0.24 -26.49
N GLU A 56 -7.71 0.27 -26.76
CA GLU A 56 -8.68 0.95 -25.88
C GLU A 56 -8.91 0.17 -24.57
N GLN A 57 -8.91 -1.17 -24.63
CA GLN A 57 -8.92 -2.02 -23.42
C GLN A 57 -7.73 -1.69 -22.51
N GLN A 58 -6.53 -1.60 -23.07
CA GLN A 58 -5.35 -1.18 -22.32
C GLN A 58 -5.49 0.27 -21.84
N ALA A 59 -5.95 1.20 -22.67
CA ALA A 59 -6.09 2.61 -22.28
C ALA A 59 -7.10 2.85 -21.14
N LEU A 60 -8.17 2.04 -21.04
CA LEU A 60 -9.07 2.04 -19.89
C LEU A 60 -8.39 1.48 -18.64
N ILE A 61 -7.61 0.40 -18.78
CA ILE A 61 -6.81 -0.19 -17.70
C ILE A 61 -5.80 0.85 -17.16
N GLU A 62 -5.06 1.54 -18.02
CA GLU A 62 -4.15 2.64 -17.64
C GLU A 62 -4.86 3.78 -16.91
N ALA A 63 -6.12 4.08 -17.26
CA ALA A 63 -6.90 5.15 -16.65
C ALA A 63 -7.44 4.83 -15.23
N VAL A 64 -7.49 3.55 -14.84
CA VAL A 64 -7.89 3.11 -13.48
C VAL A 64 -6.73 2.68 -12.58
N ILE A 65 -5.55 2.39 -13.15
CA ILE A 65 -4.35 2.03 -12.38
C ILE A 65 -3.83 3.23 -11.58
N VAL A 66 -3.33 2.94 -10.38
CA VAL A 66 -2.75 3.91 -9.45
C VAL A 66 -1.25 3.60 -9.29
N PRO A 67 -0.35 4.22 -10.08
CA PRO A 67 1.09 3.91 -10.07
C PRO A 67 1.83 4.60 -8.90
N GLU A 68 1.32 4.42 -7.68
CA GLU A 68 1.83 5.12 -6.49
C GLU A 68 2.95 4.30 -5.82
N THR A 69 4.21 4.68 -6.08
CA THR A 69 5.42 4.00 -5.60
C THR A 69 6.55 4.99 -5.32
N TRP A 70 7.61 4.54 -4.62
CA TRP A 70 8.83 5.30 -4.33
C TRP A 70 9.97 4.36 -3.89
N PHE A 71 11.22 4.85 -4.00
CA PHE A 71 12.41 4.08 -3.64
C PHE A 71 12.45 3.70 -2.17
N PHE A 72 12.88 2.47 -1.87
CA PHE A 72 12.99 1.91 -0.52
C PHE A 72 11.71 2.01 0.35
N ARG A 73 10.52 1.99 -0.27
CA ARG A 73 9.23 1.87 0.42
C ARG A 73 9.24 0.65 1.37
N TYR A 74 9.20 0.89 2.68
CA TYR A 74 9.47 -0.12 3.74
C TYR A 74 10.95 -0.60 3.73
N PRO A 75 11.91 0.23 4.20
CA PRO A 75 13.35 -0.05 4.10
C PRO A 75 13.78 -1.34 4.81
N GLU A 76 13.06 -1.74 5.87
CA GLU A 76 13.33 -2.94 6.65
C GLU A 76 13.14 -4.24 5.84
N SER A 77 12.25 -4.24 4.83
CA SER A 77 12.11 -5.35 3.87
C SER A 77 13.41 -5.55 3.06
N PHE A 78 14.03 -4.46 2.59
CA PHE A 78 15.25 -4.50 1.79
C PHE A 78 16.48 -4.87 2.63
N ALA A 79 16.59 -4.33 3.85
CA ALA A 79 17.62 -4.73 4.81
C ALA A 79 17.51 -6.23 5.20
N THR A 80 16.29 -6.76 5.24
CA THR A 80 16.01 -8.19 5.46
C THR A 80 16.40 -9.02 4.24
N LEU A 81 16.00 -8.60 3.03
CA LEU A 81 16.37 -9.23 1.77
C LEU A 81 17.89 -9.41 1.65
N GLY A 82 18.69 -8.37 1.91
CA GLY A 82 20.16 -8.46 1.83
C GLY A 82 20.78 -9.51 2.77
N LYS A 83 20.16 -9.76 3.95
CA LYS A 83 20.59 -10.82 4.87
C LYS A 83 20.21 -12.21 4.35
N LEU A 84 18.96 -12.38 3.90
CA LEU A 84 18.44 -13.65 3.41
C LEU A 84 19.12 -14.06 2.09
N ALA A 85 19.40 -13.11 1.21
CA ALA A 85 20.05 -13.36 -0.08
C ALA A 85 21.46 -13.92 0.07
N ARG A 86 22.27 -13.38 1.00
CA ARG A 86 23.60 -13.96 1.32
C ARG A 86 23.47 -15.40 1.81
N LYS A 87 22.61 -15.64 2.82
CA LYS A 87 22.35 -17.01 3.34
C LYS A 87 21.93 -17.97 2.22
N ARG A 88 21.07 -17.52 1.29
CA ARG A 88 20.58 -18.35 0.18
C ARG A 88 21.67 -18.63 -0.87
N LEU A 89 22.59 -17.70 -1.12
CA LEU A 89 23.75 -17.96 -1.99
C LEU A 89 24.70 -18.99 -1.39
N ASP A 90 24.93 -18.93 -0.08
CA ASP A 90 25.77 -19.88 0.64
C ASP A 90 25.13 -21.29 0.62
N GLU A 91 23.82 -21.41 0.87
CA GLU A 91 23.05 -22.66 0.71
C GLU A 91 23.13 -23.24 -0.70
N LEU A 92 23.16 -22.39 -1.73
CA LEU A 92 23.30 -22.78 -3.13
C LEU A 92 24.76 -23.00 -3.56
N ASN A 93 25.73 -22.89 -2.64
CA ASN A 93 27.18 -22.95 -2.92
C ASN A 93 27.61 -22.03 -4.08
N ASN A 94 26.92 -20.90 -4.28
CA ASN A 94 27.09 -19.99 -5.42
C ASN A 94 26.94 -20.63 -6.82
N MET A 95 26.32 -21.82 -6.93
CA MET A 95 26.20 -22.57 -8.19
C MET A 95 25.29 -21.92 -9.25
N ARG A 96 24.41 -20.99 -8.83
CA ARG A 96 23.58 -20.18 -9.73
C ARG A 96 23.30 -18.80 -9.14
N ALA A 97 22.91 -17.88 -10.00
CA ALA A 97 22.33 -16.60 -9.58
C ALA A 97 21.01 -16.80 -8.82
N LEU A 98 20.77 -15.96 -7.81
CA LEU A 98 19.46 -15.77 -7.20
C LEU A 98 18.49 -15.15 -8.21
N ARG A 99 17.22 -15.54 -8.11
CA ARG A 99 16.15 -14.94 -8.91
C ARG A 99 15.19 -14.21 -8.00
N ILE A 100 14.96 -12.93 -8.28
CA ILE A 100 14.04 -12.08 -7.53
C ILE A 100 12.96 -11.57 -8.48
N LEU A 101 11.70 -11.55 -8.04
CA LEU A 101 10.56 -10.99 -8.79
C LEU A 101 9.96 -9.79 -8.02
N SER A 102 9.63 -8.70 -8.72
CA SER A 102 8.74 -7.63 -8.23
C SER A 102 7.53 -7.55 -9.15
N LEU A 103 6.34 -7.83 -8.58
CA LEU A 103 5.07 -7.95 -9.27
C LEU A 103 3.95 -7.48 -8.33
N PRO A 104 3.41 -6.25 -8.48
CA PRO A 104 3.62 -5.31 -9.58
C PRO A 104 4.85 -4.43 -9.35
N CYS A 105 5.58 -4.07 -10.41
CA CYS A 105 6.76 -3.20 -10.30
C CYS A 105 6.46 -1.69 -10.47
N SER A 106 5.26 -1.32 -10.94
CA SER A 106 4.86 0.06 -11.24
C SER A 106 5.92 0.76 -12.11
N THR A 107 6.31 1.99 -11.76
CA THR A 107 7.32 2.79 -12.46
C THR A 107 8.77 2.41 -12.15
N GLY A 108 9.02 1.25 -11.52
CA GLY A 108 10.34 0.62 -11.41
C GLY A 108 11.12 0.90 -10.13
N GLU A 109 10.65 1.80 -9.26
CA GLU A 109 11.33 2.12 -8.00
C GLU A 109 11.56 0.89 -7.12
N GLU A 110 10.63 -0.07 -7.09
CA GLU A 110 10.78 -1.29 -6.29
C GLU A 110 11.87 -2.24 -6.81
N PRO A 111 11.86 -2.74 -8.07
CA PRO A 111 12.91 -3.64 -8.54
C PRO A 111 14.30 -2.99 -8.57
N TYR A 112 14.38 -1.66 -8.77
CA TYR A 112 15.65 -0.94 -8.60
C TYR A 112 16.08 -0.85 -7.13
N SER A 113 15.17 -0.64 -6.17
CA SER A 113 15.49 -0.73 -4.73
C SER A 113 15.97 -2.13 -4.33
N ILE A 114 15.38 -3.19 -4.90
CA ILE A 114 15.84 -4.58 -4.73
C ILE A 114 17.29 -4.70 -5.21
N ALA A 115 17.59 -4.29 -6.44
CA ALA A 115 18.93 -4.39 -7.01
C ALA A 115 19.98 -3.59 -6.21
N MET A 116 19.66 -2.35 -5.83
CA MET A 116 20.53 -1.51 -4.98
C MET A 116 20.79 -2.16 -3.61
N ALA A 117 19.75 -2.71 -2.96
CA ALA A 117 19.88 -3.37 -1.66
C ALA A 117 20.76 -4.63 -1.71
N LEU A 118 20.73 -5.38 -2.81
CA LEU A 118 21.58 -6.56 -3.01
C LEU A 118 23.04 -6.17 -3.27
N LEU A 119 23.29 -5.10 -4.04
CA LEU A 119 24.63 -4.55 -4.25
C LEU A 119 25.22 -3.96 -2.95
N ASP A 120 24.45 -3.16 -2.21
CA ASP A 120 24.84 -2.63 -0.89
C ASP A 120 25.04 -3.77 0.13
N ALA A 121 24.37 -4.91 -0.04
CA ALA A 121 24.58 -6.13 0.75
C ALA A 121 25.83 -6.93 0.34
N GLY A 122 26.60 -6.47 -0.66
CA GLY A 122 27.86 -7.08 -1.10
C GLY A 122 27.72 -8.20 -2.13
N LEU A 123 26.54 -8.41 -2.72
CA LEU A 123 26.38 -9.38 -3.81
C LEU A 123 26.98 -8.82 -5.10
N LYS A 124 27.68 -9.69 -5.84
CA LYS A 124 28.25 -9.38 -7.15
C LYS A 124 27.17 -9.44 -8.24
N PRO A 125 27.28 -8.66 -9.34
CA PRO A 125 26.31 -8.64 -10.44
C PRO A 125 25.93 -10.00 -11.06
N HIS A 126 26.83 -11.00 -11.06
CA HIS A 126 26.52 -12.34 -11.58
C HIS A 126 25.78 -13.24 -10.57
N GLN A 127 25.65 -12.83 -9.31
CA GLN A 127 25.02 -13.64 -8.26
C GLN A 127 23.51 -13.42 -8.14
N PHE A 128 22.90 -12.48 -8.88
CA PHE A 128 21.45 -12.27 -8.85
C PHE A 128 20.91 -11.63 -10.13
N LYS A 129 19.61 -11.82 -10.38
CA LYS A 129 18.81 -11.01 -11.32
C LYS A 129 17.43 -10.71 -10.75
N VAL A 130 16.93 -9.53 -11.07
CA VAL A 130 15.62 -9.02 -10.65
C VAL A 130 14.73 -8.91 -11.88
N ASP A 131 13.58 -9.58 -11.87
CA ASP A 131 12.54 -9.44 -12.87
C ASP A 131 11.46 -8.51 -12.31
N GLY A 132 11.13 -7.44 -13.02
CA GLY A 132 10.02 -6.53 -12.72
C GLY A 132 8.91 -6.67 -13.77
N MET A 133 7.68 -6.86 -13.31
CA MET A 133 6.50 -6.93 -14.18
C MET A 133 5.35 -6.09 -13.65
N ASP A 134 4.63 -5.45 -14.58
CA ASP A 134 3.42 -4.68 -14.30
C ASP A 134 2.41 -4.87 -15.44
N VAL A 135 1.13 -4.69 -15.14
CA VAL A 135 0.04 -4.75 -16.13
C VAL A 135 -0.06 -3.47 -16.98
N SER A 136 0.66 -2.40 -16.59
CA SER A 136 0.80 -1.14 -17.32
C SER A 136 2.11 -1.08 -18.13
N PRO A 137 2.08 -1.24 -19.48
CA PRO A 137 3.23 -0.96 -20.33
C PRO A 137 3.76 0.46 -20.16
N LEU A 138 2.89 1.45 -19.92
CA LEU A 138 3.30 2.85 -19.70
C LEU A 138 4.15 3.01 -18.43
N SER A 139 3.88 2.21 -17.41
CA SER A 139 4.67 2.19 -16.17
C SER A 139 5.97 1.42 -16.35
N VAL A 140 5.95 0.30 -17.09
CA VAL A 140 7.15 -0.44 -17.50
C VAL A 140 8.09 0.41 -18.35
N ASP A 141 7.59 1.25 -19.25
CA ASP A 141 8.42 2.14 -20.09
C ASP A 141 8.94 3.37 -19.32
N LYS A 142 8.24 3.81 -18.26
CA LYS A 142 8.82 4.75 -17.27
C LYS A 142 9.97 4.07 -16.51
N ALA A 143 9.77 2.82 -16.06
CA ALA A 143 10.80 2.04 -15.38
C ALA A 143 12.04 1.85 -16.25
N ARG A 144 11.89 1.46 -17.53
CA ARG A 144 13.00 1.27 -18.47
C ARG A 144 13.82 2.54 -18.71
N ARG A 145 13.18 3.72 -18.71
CA ARG A 145 13.90 5.00 -18.80
C ARG A 145 14.72 5.29 -17.54
N ALA A 146 14.30 4.76 -16.39
CA ALA A 146 15.01 4.80 -15.12
C ALA A 146 15.46 6.19 -14.66
N LEU A 147 14.66 7.22 -15.01
CA LEU A 147 14.89 8.64 -14.71
C LEU A 147 13.77 9.11 -13.80
N TYR A 148 14.12 9.57 -12.60
CA TYR A 148 13.18 9.79 -11.50
C TYR A 148 13.21 11.21 -10.96
N GLY A 149 12.02 11.80 -10.84
CA GLY A 149 11.82 13.11 -10.22
C GLY A 149 11.69 13.04 -8.70
N LYS A 150 11.50 14.20 -8.06
CA LYS A 150 11.46 14.34 -6.59
C LYS A 150 10.47 13.40 -5.89
N ASN A 151 9.31 13.11 -6.50
CA ASN A 151 8.23 12.32 -5.87
C ASN A 151 8.58 10.84 -5.61
N SER A 152 9.56 10.31 -6.35
CA SER A 152 10.09 8.94 -6.18
C SER A 152 11.05 8.81 -5.01
N PHE A 153 11.53 9.92 -4.44
CA PHE A 153 12.44 9.97 -3.29
C PHE A 153 11.67 10.50 -2.07
N ARG A 154 11.46 9.65 -1.06
CA ARG A 154 10.70 10.00 0.14
C ARG A 154 11.43 9.54 1.41
N GLY A 155 11.21 10.26 2.50
CA GLY A 155 11.91 10.03 3.77
C GLY A 155 13.17 10.89 3.90
N GLN A 156 13.96 10.60 4.94
CA GLN A 156 15.22 11.30 5.24
C GLN A 156 16.45 10.51 4.76
N ASP A 157 16.36 9.17 4.77
CA ASP A 157 17.44 8.28 4.37
C ASP A 157 17.56 8.21 2.83
N LEU A 158 18.33 9.11 2.24
CA LEU A 158 18.51 9.22 0.78
C LEU A 158 19.95 8.91 0.32
N ASP A 159 20.82 8.42 1.19
CA ASP A 159 22.24 8.13 0.93
C ASP A 159 22.45 7.13 -0.22
N TYR A 160 21.48 6.25 -0.48
CA TYR A 160 21.49 5.35 -1.63
C TYR A 160 21.53 6.12 -2.97
N ARG A 161 21.03 7.36 -3.00
CA ARG A 161 21.00 8.22 -4.20
C ARG A 161 22.41 8.60 -4.64
N GLU A 162 23.31 8.87 -3.70
CA GLU A 162 24.70 9.23 -3.99
C GLU A 162 25.51 8.03 -4.50
N ARG A 163 25.14 6.81 -4.10
CA ARG A 163 25.78 5.56 -4.55
C ARG A 163 25.25 5.07 -5.90
N HIS A 164 23.94 5.16 -6.12
CA HIS A 164 23.24 4.42 -7.18
C HIS A 164 22.60 5.26 -8.27
N PHE A 165 22.78 6.59 -8.26
CA PHE A 165 22.22 7.48 -9.27
C PHE A 165 23.24 8.52 -9.78
N THR A 166 23.00 8.98 -11.01
CA THR A 166 23.62 10.17 -11.60
C THR A 166 22.57 11.28 -11.64
N ALA A 167 22.93 12.50 -11.24
CA ALA A 167 22.03 13.66 -11.34
C ALA A 167 21.96 14.18 -12.79
N GLU A 168 20.74 14.50 -13.25
CA GLU A 168 20.46 15.01 -14.59
C GLU A 168 19.49 16.21 -14.52
N PRO A 169 19.36 17.04 -15.58
CA PRO A 169 18.50 18.23 -15.55
C PRO A 169 17.04 17.95 -15.19
N GLU A 170 16.52 16.78 -15.58
CA GLU A 170 15.13 16.36 -15.36
C GLU A 170 14.92 15.51 -14.09
N GLY A 171 15.98 15.15 -13.36
CA GLY A 171 15.87 14.31 -12.17
C GLY A 171 17.16 13.55 -11.82
N HIS A 172 17.01 12.29 -11.42
CA HIS A 172 18.14 11.39 -11.13
C HIS A 172 17.97 10.11 -11.92
N ARG A 173 18.98 9.72 -12.69
CA ARG A 173 18.99 8.46 -13.45
C ARG A 173 19.66 7.37 -12.64
N VAL A 174 19.06 6.18 -12.60
CA VAL A 174 19.66 5.00 -11.96
C VAL A 174 20.95 4.60 -12.69
N ASN A 175 22.01 4.32 -11.95
CA ASN A 175 23.32 3.95 -12.50
C ASN A 175 23.25 2.63 -13.31
N GLU A 176 24.08 2.52 -14.34
CA GLU A 176 24.06 1.39 -15.29
C GLU A 176 24.23 0.03 -14.61
N ALA A 177 25.20 -0.09 -13.71
CA ALA A 177 25.46 -1.31 -12.94
C ALA A 177 24.22 -1.84 -12.16
N VAL A 178 23.29 -0.96 -11.78
CA VAL A 178 22.01 -1.35 -11.16
C VAL A 178 20.99 -1.73 -12.24
N ARG A 179 20.91 -0.94 -13.33
CA ARG A 179 19.98 -1.18 -14.45
C ARG A 179 20.19 -2.54 -15.11
N GLU A 180 21.44 -2.97 -15.28
CA GLU A 180 21.81 -4.29 -15.82
C GLU A 180 21.33 -5.49 -14.97
N GLN A 181 20.92 -5.27 -13.72
CA GLN A 181 20.38 -6.33 -12.86
C GLN A 181 18.87 -6.50 -12.99
N VAL A 182 18.17 -5.58 -13.67
CA VAL A 182 16.71 -5.53 -13.70
C VAL A 182 16.17 -5.77 -15.12
N ARG A 183 15.41 -6.86 -15.32
CA ARG A 183 14.62 -7.09 -16.54
C ARG A 183 13.21 -6.55 -16.35
N LEU A 184 12.72 -5.76 -17.30
CA LEU A 184 11.41 -5.11 -17.23
C LEU A 184 10.53 -5.48 -18.43
N GLN A 185 9.35 -6.02 -18.17
CA GLN A 185 8.35 -6.38 -19.19
C GLN A 185 6.93 -6.21 -18.67
N ALA A 186 5.95 -6.04 -19.56
CA ALA A 186 4.55 -6.07 -19.16
C ALA A 186 4.10 -7.51 -18.83
N GLY A 187 3.18 -7.66 -17.88
CA GLY A 187 2.64 -8.95 -17.46
C GLY A 187 1.48 -8.79 -16.47
N ASN A 188 0.44 -9.61 -16.64
CA ASN A 188 -0.73 -9.61 -15.77
C ASN A 188 -0.65 -10.80 -14.80
N VAL A 189 -0.81 -10.54 -13.49
CA VAL A 189 -0.76 -11.57 -12.45
C VAL A 189 -1.88 -12.62 -12.57
N LEU A 190 -2.98 -12.28 -13.26
CA LEU A 190 -4.10 -13.19 -13.52
C LEU A 190 -3.94 -14.03 -14.80
N ASP A 191 -2.94 -13.74 -15.63
CA ASP A 191 -2.66 -14.53 -16.83
C ASP A 191 -2.15 -15.92 -16.40
N PRO A 192 -2.87 -17.03 -16.72
CA PRO A 192 -2.44 -18.37 -16.34
C PRO A 192 -1.11 -18.78 -16.98
N THR A 193 -0.70 -18.10 -18.06
CA THR A 193 0.58 -18.32 -18.75
C THR A 193 1.72 -17.44 -18.22
N LEU A 194 1.47 -16.55 -17.25
CA LEU A 194 2.50 -15.67 -16.70
C LEU A 194 3.69 -16.47 -16.16
N LEU A 195 4.85 -16.28 -16.79
CA LEU A 195 6.10 -16.97 -16.48
C LEU A 195 5.90 -18.50 -16.44
N ALA A 196 5.12 -19.04 -17.38
CA ALA A 196 4.98 -20.48 -17.58
C ALA A 196 6.29 -21.07 -18.11
N GLY A 197 6.75 -22.18 -17.52
CA GLY A 197 8.03 -22.83 -17.86
C GLY A 197 9.27 -22.17 -17.24
N GLU A 198 9.15 -20.97 -16.68
CA GLU A 198 10.21 -20.35 -15.89
C GLU A 198 10.42 -21.11 -14.57
N PRO A 199 11.68 -21.30 -14.10
CA PRO A 199 11.94 -21.77 -12.75
C PRO A 199 11.31 -20.83 -11.69
N PRO A 200 11.03 -21.32 -10.48
CA PRO A 200 10.59 -20.44 -9.39
C PRO A 200 11.70 -19.48 -8.94
N PHE A 201 11.29 -18.40 -8.27
CA PHE A 201 12.13 -17.31 -7.75
C PHE A 201 12.48 -17.55 -6.28
N ASP A 202 13.72 -17.24 -5.87
CA ASP A 202 14.16 -17.32 -4.47
C ASP A 202 13.45 -16.28 -3.60
N PHE A 203 13.18 -15.10 -4.17
CA PHE A 203 12.48 -14.00 -3.49
C PHE A 203 11.41 -13.41 -4.41
N VAL A 204 10.22 -13.16 -3.87
CA VAL A 204 9.13 -12.51 -4.60
C VAL A 204 8.63 -11.32 -3.79
N PHE A 205 8.44 -10.17 -4.42
CA PHE A 205 7.81 -8.99 -3.87
C PHE A 205 6.44 -8.81 -4.56
N CYS A 206 5.37 -8.84 -3.78
CA CYS A 206 4.02 -8.53 -4.23
C CYS A 206 3.33 -7.65 -3.19
N ARG A 207 3.47 -6.34 -3.39
CA ARG A 207 3.17 -5.31 -2.39
C ARG A 207 2.16 -4.31 -2.94
N ASN A 208 1.21 -3.93 -2.10
CA ASN A 208 0.23 -2.90 -2.40
C ASN A 208 -0.64 -3.20 -3.64
N LEU A 209 -0.91 -4.48 -3.92
CA LEU A 209 -1.70 -4.95 -5.06
C LEU A 209 -2.97 -5.70 -4.62
N LEU A 210 -2.84 -6.63 -3.68
CA LEU A 210 -3.94 -7.51 -3.25
C LEU A 210 -5.07 -6.71 -2.58
N ILE A 211 -4.77 -5.50 -2.10
CA ILE A 211 -5.72 -4.52 -1.58
C ILE A 211 -6.76 -4.02 -2.59
N TYR A 212 -6.56 -4.25 -3.90
CA TYR A 212 -7.47 -3.85 -4.97
C TYR A 212 -8.34 -5.00 -5.49
N PHE A 213 -8.20 -6.20 -4.92
CA PHE A 213 -8.83 -7.44 -5.40
C PHE A 213 -9.85 -7.97 -4.39
N ASP A 214 -10.90 -8.62 -4.89
CA ASP A 214 -11.86 -9.32 -4.04
C ASP A 214 -11.28 -10.65 -3.49
N GLN A 215 -11.98 -11.29 -2.54
CA GLN A 215 -11.45 -12.49 -1.89
C GLN A 215 -11.21 -13.69 -2.86
N PRO A 216 -12.08 -13.98 -3.84
CA PRO A 216 -11.78 -14.93 -4.92
C PRO A 216 -10.49 -14.60 -5.69
N THR A 217 -10.34 -13.37 -6.18
CA THR A 217 -9.16 -12.94 -6.96
C THR A 217 -7.89 -12.94 -6.10
N GLN A 218 -7.97 -12.52 -4.83
CA GLN A 218 -6.88 -12.63 -3.85
C GLN A 218 -6.38 -14.07 -3.69
N LYS A 219 -7.28 -15.05 -3.63
CA LYS A 219 -6.91 -16.48 -3.56
C LYS A 219 -6.25 -16.97 -4.85
N GLN A 220 -6.79 -16.60 -6.01
CA GLN A 220 -6.19 -16.94 -7.31
C GLN A 220 -4.76 -16.39 -7.44
N VAL A 221 -4.57 -15.10 -7.13
CA VAL A 221 -3.25 -14.46 -7.16
C VAL A 221 -2.31 -15.08 -6.15
N PHE A 222 -2.78 -15.43 -4.96
CA PHE A 222 -1.97 -16.14 -3.98
C PHE A 222 -1.45 -17.49 -4.52
N GLU A 223 -2.29 -18.29 -5.21
CA GLU A 223 -1.84 -19.53 -5.84
C GLU A 223 -0.80 -19.28 -6.95
N VAL A 224 -0.89 -18.17 -7.69
CA VAL A 224 0.15 -17.75 -8.66
C VAL A 224 1.45 -17.38 -7.94
N LEU A 225 1.42 -16.57 -6.88
CA LEU A 225 2.62 -16.21 -6.09
C LEU A 225 3.26 -17.46 -5.45
N LYS A 226 2.43 -18.39 -4.96
CA LYS A 226 2.80 -19.69 -4.39
C LYS A 226 3.44 -20.62 -5.44
N ARG A 227 3.03 -20.55 -6.71
CA ARG A 227 3.70 -21.22 -7.84
C ARG A 227 5.04 -20.56 -8.19
N LEU A 228 5.09 -19.22 -8.23
CA LEU A 228 6.27 -18.46 -8.65
C LEU A 228 7.37 -18.42 -7.59
N THR A 229 7.05 -18.55 -6.30
CA THR A 229 8.05 -18.57 -5.22
C THR A 229 8.63 -19.99 -5.05
N HIS A 230 9.95 -20.12 -4.87
CA HIS A 230 10.64 -21.38 -4.55
C HIS A 230 10.12 -21.97 -3.23
N VAL A 231 10.21 -23.28 -3.01
CA VAL A 231 9.68 -23.93 -1.79
C VAL A 231 10.26 -23.31 -0.50
N ASP A 232 11.59 -23.16 -0.44
CA ASP A 232 12.32 -22.41 0.61
C ASP A 232 12.41 -20.89 0.37
N GLY A 233 11.77 -20.39 -0.68
CA GLY A 233 11.79 -18.98 -1.05
C GLY A 233 10.93 -18.11 -0.12
N VAL A 234 11.15 -16.79 -0.18
CA VAL A 234 10.51 -15.82 0.71
C VAL A 234 9.71 -14.79 -0.09
N LEU A 235 8.45 -14.61 0.33
CA LEU A 235 7.48 -13.68 -0.25
C LEU A 235 7.39 -12.42 0.65
N PHE A 236 7.71 -11.26 0.08
CA PHE A 236 7.56 -9.95 0.70
C PHE A 236 6.26 -9.30 0.25
N ILE A 237 5.45 -8.85 1.19
CA ILE A 237 4.13 -8.25 0.94
C ILE A 237 3.94 -6.91 1.66
N GLY A 238 2.89 -6.17 1.31
CA GLY A 238 2.60 -4.87 1.93
C GLY A 238 2.04 -5.01 3.35
N PRO A 239 2.18 -3.99 4.20
CA PRO A 239 1.64 -3.99 5.56
C PRO A 239 0.12 -4.20 5.66
N ALA A 240 -0.62 -3.88 4.59
CA ALA A 240 -2.06 -4.08 4.49
C ALA A 240 -2.46 -5.53 4.16
N GLU A 241 -1.51 -6.35 3.69
CA GLU A 241 -1.74 -7.66 3.10
C GLU A 241 -1.33 -8.80 4.06
N GLY A 242 -0.67 -8.46 5.19
CA GLY A 242 -0.13 -9.41 6.17
C GLY A 242 -1.12 -10.44 6.70
N SER A 243 -2.32 -9.97 7.06
CA SER A 243 -3.40 -10.80 7.60
C SER A 243 -4.09 -11.68 6.55
N LEU A 244 -3.90 -11.41 5.26
CA LEU A 244 -4.37 -12.27 4.18
C LEU A 244 -3.48 -13.51 4.08
N LEU A 245 -2.16 -13.33 3.99
CA LEU A 245 -1.21 -14.44 3.83
C LEU A 245 -1.22 -15.43 5.00
N GLY A 246 -1.36 -14.95 6.24
CA GLY A 246 -1.51 -15.81 7.41
C GLY A 246 -2.74 -16.73 7.34
N ARG A 247 -3.85 -16.25 6.76
CA ARG A 247 -5.06 -17.06 6.53
C ARG A 247 -4.93 -18.04 5.37
N LEU A 248 -3.98 -17.81 4.47
CA LEU A 248 -3.68 -18.65 3.31
C LEU A 248 -2.51 -19.62 3.54
N GLY A 249 -2.11 -19.80 4.82
CA GLY A 249 -1.15 -20.83 5.24
C GLY A 249 0.33 -20.42 5.19
N MET A 250 0.65 -19.16 4.85
CA MET A 250 2.02 -18.65 4.97
C MET A 250 2.33 -18.28 6.41
N ARG A 251 3.59 -18.44 6.81
CA ARG A 251 4.10 -18.01 8.13
C ARG A 251 5.04 -16.82 7.97
N SER A 252 4.91 -15.84 8.87
CA SER A 252 5.90 -14.76 8.98
C SER A 252 7.24 -15.34 9.44
N ILE A 253 8.35 -14.87 8.88
CA ILE A 253 9.70 -15.30 9.29
C ILE A 253 10.18 -14.65 10.61
N GLY A 254 9.29 -13.95 11.32
CA GLY A 254 9.56 -13.38 12.65
C GLY A 254 10.38 -12.08 12.66
N ILE A 255 10.88 -11.61 11.52
CA ILE A 255 11.69 -10.38 11.45
C ILE A 255 10.77 -9.14 11.47
N PRO A 256 10.85 -8.27 12.50
CA PRO A 256 9.97 -7.11 12.61
C PRO A 256 10.05 -6.17 11.41
N GLN A 257 8.91 -5.59 11.02
CA GLN A 257 8.75 -4.69 9.87
C GLN A 257 9.12 -5.22 8.48
N SER A 258 9.70 -6.42 8.36
CA SER A 258 10.12 -6.97 7.06
C SER A 258 8.95 -7.32 6.14
N PHE A 259 7.80 -7.71 6.71
CA PHE A 259 6.64 -8.29 6.02
C PHE A 259 7.02 -9.45 5.08
N ALA A 260 8.00 -10.25 5.52
CA ALA A 260 8.54 -11.41 4.82
C ALA A 260 7.90 -12.72 5.34
N PHE A 261 7.49 -13.58 4.41
CA PHE A 261 6.75 -14.80 4.68
C PHE A 261 7.33 -16.00 3.93
N SER A 262 7.26 -17.19 4.53
CA SER A 262 7.62 -18.47 3.92
C SER A 262 6.49 -19.49 4.08
N ARG A 263 6.54 -20.58 3.30
CA ARG A 263 5.73 -21.79 3.56
C ARG A 263 6.25 -22.51 4.80
N HIS A 264 7.55 -22.79 4.77
CA HIS A 264 8.24 -23.52 5.82
C HIS A 264 8.88 -22.52 6.78
N ALA A 265 8.43 -22.58 8.04
CA ALA A 265 9.23 -22.16 9.16
C ALA A 265 9.54 -23.42 9.95
N GLU A 266 10.78 -23.92 9.86
CA GLU A 266 11.33 -24.61 11.02
C GLU A 266 11.34 -23.61 12.18
N PRO A 267 10.95 -24.02 13.40
CA PRO A 267 10.97 -23.12 14.54
C PRO A 267 12.42 -22.80 14.91
N MET A 268 12.87 -21.58 14.58
CA MET A 268 14.09 -21.05 15.16
C MET A 268 13.85 -20.89 16.68
N PRO A 269 14.68 -21.50 17.56
CA PRO A 269 14.37 -21.56 18.98
C PRO A 269 14.39 -20.17 19.65
N GLU A 270 13.35 -19.87 20.43
CA GLU A 270 13.20 -18.60 21.15
C GLU A 270 14.06 -18.48 22.43
N PRO A 271 14.38 -17.24 22.88
CA PRO A 271 15.03 -16.98 24.18
C PRO A 271 14.14 -17.25 25.41
N VAL A 272 14.07 -18.51 25.83
CA VAL A 272 13.58 -18.97 27.16
C VAL A 272 14.35 -18.24 28.27
N ALA A 273 13.76 -17.58 29.28
CA ALA A 273 12.34 -17.35 29.61
C ALA A 273 12.18 -16.10 30.52
N LEU A 274 10.94 -15.69 30.81
CA LEU A 274 10.61 -14.79 31.92
C LEU A 274 10.27 -15.58 33.21
N PRO A 275 10.64 -15.10 34.41
CA PRO A 275 10.37 -15.80 35.67
C PRO A 275 8.90 -15.70 36.11
N THR A 276 8.46 -16.71 36.86
CA THR A 276 7.09 -16.85 37.40
C THR A 276 6.80 -15.92 38.58
N PRO A 277 5.54 -15.48 38.79
CA PRO A 277 5.18 -14.65 39.95
C PRO A 277 5.08 -15.45 41.26
N THR A 278 5.57 -14.87 42.35
CA THR A 278 5.37 -15.38 43.73
C THR A 278 3.94 -15.11 44.24
N PRO A 279 3.40 -15.94 45.16
CA PRO A 279 2.03 -15.80 45.66
C PRO A 279 1.87 -14.69 46.71
N LEU A 280 0.72 -14.01 46.69
CA LEU A 280 0.34 -12.99 47.67
C LEU A 280 -0.32 -13.59 48.93
N PRO A 281 -0.16 -12.98 50.13
CA PRO A 281 -0.74 -13.48 51.37
C PRO A 281 -2.26 -13.25 51.51
N VAL A 282 -2.87 -14.05 52.38
CA VAL A 282 -4.32 -14.26 52.54
C VAL A 282 -5.06 -13.05 53.15
N ARG A 283 -6.30 -12.79 52.67
CA ARG A 283 -7.21 -11.74 53.17
C ARG A 283 -7.93 -12.12 54.47
N GLN A 284 -8.16 -11.13 55.33
CA GLN A 284 -9.22 -11.14 56.35
C GLN A 284 -10.51 -10.45 55.82
N PRO A 285 -11.70 -10.71 56.43
CA PRO A 285 -12.99 -10.53 55.77
C PRO A 285 -13.47 -9.06 55.59
N LEU A 286 -14.53 -8.92 54.80
CA LEU A 286 -15.09 -7.65 54.32
C LEU A 286 -16.07 -6.99 55.30
N ARG A 287 -16.25 -5.67 55.17
CA ARG A 287 -17.56 -5.02 55.35
C ARG A 287 -18.27 -4.92 53.99
N SER A 288 -19.60 -5.03 54.00
CA SER A 288 -20.43 -5.15 52.80
C SER A 288 -20.55 -3.85 51.98
N PRO A 289 -20.70 -3.93 50.64
CA PRO A 289 -20.86 -2.78 49.76
C PRO A 289 -22.34 -2.40 49.52
N PRO A 290 -22.64 -1.13 49.14
CA PRO A 290 -23.89 -0.73 48.50
C PRO A 290 -23.90 -1.11 46.99
N PRO A 291 -25.08 -1.10 46.33
CA PRO A 291 -25.24 -1.67 44.98
C PRO A 291 -24.66 -0.83 43.83
N VAL A 292 -24.46 -1.52 42.70
CA VAL A 292 -23.74 -1.07 41.50
C VAL A 292 -24.58 -0.20 40.58
N SER A 293 -23.94 0.83 39.99
CA SER A 293 -24.37 1.46 38.73
C SER A 293 -23.30 1.21 37.65
N PRO A 294 -23.67 0.83 36.40
CA PRO A 294 -22.68 0.54 35.35
C PRO A 294 -22.04 1.83 34.77
N PRO A 295 -20.70 1.87 34.60
CA PRO A 295 -19.95 3.00 34.03
C PRO A 295 -19.46 2.69 32.57
N VAL A 296 -18.84 3.56 31.73
CA VAL A 296 -18.64 5.02 31.63
C VAL A 296 -18.07 5.35 30.21
N ARG A 297 -18.04 6.66 29.85
CA ARG A 297 -17.26 7.33 28.76
C ARG A 297 -15.71 7.05 28.87
N PRO A 298 -14.73 7.51 28.02
CA PRO A 298 -14.61 8.88 27.48
C PRO A 298 -13.83 9.15 26.17
N ARG A 299 -13.79 10.45 25.84
CA ARG A 299 -12.97 11.18 24.82
C ARG A 299 -11.54 11.46 25.35
N PRO A 300 -10.60 12.14 24.63
CA PRO A 300 -10.62 12.73 23.28
C PRO A 300 -9.60 12.04 22.32
N PHE A 301 -8.61 12.63 21.60
CA PHE A 301 -7.76 13.83 21.71
C PHE A 301 -7.50 14.53 20.34
N ALA A 302 -7.22 15.84 20.39
CA ALA A 302 -6.53 16.65 19.36
C ALA A 302 -5.56 17.61 20.11
N SER A 303 -4.48 18.15 19.55
CA SER A 303 -4.44 19.16 18.46
C SER A 303 -2.97 19.64 18.32
N VAL A 304 -2.34 20.11 17.22
CA VAL A 304 -2.57 20.23 15.74
C VAL A 304 -1.16 20.54 15.12
N ALA A 305 -1.05 21.03 13.88
CA ALA A 305 -0.13 22.11 13.46
C ALA A 305 1.09 21.78 12.53
N PRO A 306 0.87 21.89 11.22
CA PRO A 306 1.80 22.45 10.22
C PRO A 306 1.18 23.65 9.45
N LEU A 307 1.97 24.50 8.75
CA LEU A 307 1.48 25.22 7.54
C LEU A 307 2.59 25.92 6.70
N PRO A 308 3.02 25.30 5.59
CA PRO A 308 3.19 26.06 4.33
C PRO A 308 2.72 25.28 3.08
N VAL A 309 2.17 25.99 2.08
CA VAL A 309 1.67 25.43 0.81
C VAL A 309 1.91 26.35 -0.40
N SER A 310 1.83 25.81 -1.63
CA SER A 310 1.76 26.59 -2.88
C SER A 310 0.36 26.45 -3.51
N SER A 311 -0.27 27.59 -3.79
CA SER A 311 -1.68 27.68 -4.17
C SER A 311 -1.94 27.45 -5.66
N LYS A 312 -3.01 26.69 -5.95
CA LYS A 312 -3.82 26.87 -7.16
C LYS A 312 -5.27 27.10 -6.75
N SER A 313 -5.98 27.90 -7.53
CA SER A 313 -7.29 28.46 -7.21
C SER A 313 -8.32 27.39 -6.84
N ALA A 314 -8.95 27.54 -5.67
CA ALA A 314 -10.06 26.70 -5.26
C ALA A 314 -11.31 26.99 -6.09
N ASN A 315 -11.97 25.95 -6.62
CA ASN A 315 -13.35 26.07 -7.08
C ASN A 315 -14.25 26.36 -5.87
N PRO A 316 -15.13 27.39 -5.92
CA PRO A 316 -16.00 27.73 -4.79
C PRO A 316 -16.95 26.60 -4.39
N ASP A 317 -17.38 25.78 -5.34
CA ASP A 317 -18.24 24.61 -5.10
C ASP A 317 -17.54 23.54 -4.24
N ALA A 318 -16.22 23.34 -4.45
CA ALA A 318 -15.43 22.36 -3.72
C ALA A 318 -15.34 22.69 -2.23
N ALA A 319 -15.07 23.96 -1.91
CA ALA A 319 -15.01 24.45 -0.53
C ALA A 319 -16.38 24.34 0.16
N THR A 320 -17.45 24.67 -0.57
CA THR A 320 -18.83 24.58 -0.08
C THR A 320 -19.24 23.13 0.24
N LEU A 321 -18.86 22.18 -0.61
CA LEU A 321 -19.12 20.75 -0.37
C LEU A 321 -18.31 20.20 0.81
N LEU A 322 -17.03 20.58 0.96
CA LEU A 322 -16.23 20.19 2.13
C LEU A 322 -16.83 20.75 3.44
N ALA A 323 -17.31 22.00 3.43
CA ALA A 323 -18.00 22.59 4.57
C ALA A 323 -19.30 21.86 4.93
N ASN A 324 -20.08 21.45 3.91
CA ASN A 324 -21.30 20.66 4.11
C ASN A 324 -21.00 19.27 4.70
N ILE A 325 -19.99 18.55 4.17
CA ILE A 325 -19.57 17.26 4.74
C ILE A 325 -19.15 17.42 6.21
N ALA A 326 -18.38 18.46 6.53
CA ALA A 326 -17.98 18.75 7.91
C ALA A 326 -19.19 19.03 8.82
N ALA A 327 -20.19 19.79 8.34
CA ALA A 327 -21.43 20.03 9.08
C ALA A 327 -22.21 18.73 9.34
N LEU A 328 -22.46 17.92 8.30
CA LEU A 328 -23.17 16.65 8.41
C LEU A 328 -22.47 15.65 9.34
N ALA A 329 -21.13 15.59 9.31
CA ALA A 329 -20.34 14.77 10.23
C ALA A 329 -20.42 15.27 11.68
N ASN A 330 -20.38 16.59 11.90
CA ASN A 330 -20.51 17.20 13.23
C ASN A 330 -21.92 17.10 13.81
N GLU A 331 -22.96 17.10 12.97
CA GLU A 331 -24.37 16.88 13.34
C GLU A 331 -24.69 15.40 13.63
N GLY A 332 -23.76 14.48 13.37
CA GLY A 332 -23.95 13.03 13.58
C GLY A 332 -24.83 12.36 12.51
N LYS A 333 -25.07 13.02 11.38
CA LYS A 333 -25.85 12.50 10.25
C LYS A 333 -24.99 11.56 9.38
N SER A 334 -24.55 10.46 9.96
CA SER A 334 -23.51 9.59 9.37
C SER A 334 -23.83 9.09 7.96
N ALA A 335 -25.10 8.81 7.64
CA ALA A 335 -25.53 8.39 6.31
C ALA A 335 -25.42 9.52 5.27
N GLU A 336 -25.91 10.71 5.60
CA GLU A 336 -25.82 11.91 4.75
C GLU A 336 -24.35 12.34 4.58
N ALA A 337 -23.55 12.31 5.65
CA ALA A 337 -22.13 12.61 5.62
C ALA A 337 -21.35 11.65 4.70
N ARG A 338 -21.66 10.34 4.73
CA ARG A 338 -21.06 9.35 3.82
C ARG A 338 -21.46 9.61 2.37
N ALA A 339 -22.74 9.85 2.11
CA ALA A 339 -23.24 10.19 0.77
C ALA A 339 -22.59 11.47 0.22
N ALA A 340 -22.41 12.50 1.07
CA ALA A 340 -21.74 13.74 0.69
C ALA A 340 -20.23 13.55 0.43
N CYS A 341 -19.54 12.72 1.22
CA CYS A 341 -18.15 12.31 0.95
C CYS A 341 -18.04 11.62 -0.42
N GLU A 342 -18.91 10.66 -0.71
CA GLU A 342 -18.93 9.96 -2.00
C GLU A 342 -19.27 10.90 -3.16
N GLN A 343 -20.22 11.82 -2.98
CA GLN A 343 -20.56 12.84 -3.98
C GLN A 343 -19.37 13.75 -4.28
N TYR A 344 -18.61 14.17 -3.27
CA TYR A 344 -17.38 14.92 -3.45
C TYR A 344 -16.36 14.12 -4.26
N LEU A 345 -16.07 12.87 -3.90
CA LEU A 345 -15.13 12.01 -4.64
C LEU A 345 -15.57 11.67 -6.08
N ARG A 346 -16.86 11.80 -6.41
CA ARG A 346 -17.38 11.68 -7.79
C ARG A 346 -17.20 12.94 -8.63
N SER A 347 -17.04 14.11 -8.00
CA SER A 347 -17.09 15.44 -8.65
C SER A 347 -15.80 16.26 -8.52
N HIS A 348 -14.93 15.94 -7.57
CA HIS A 348 -13.74 16.70 -7.21
C HIS A 348 -12.50 15.80 -7.10
N GLU A 349 -11.31 16.41 -7.06
CA GLU A 349 -10.07 15.68 -6.83
C GLU A 349 -10.11 15.01 -5.44
N PRO A 350 -9.66 13.75 -5.29
CA PRO A 350 -9.64 13.11 -3.99
C PRO A 350 -8.70 13.83 -3.02
N VAL A 351 -9.24 14.39 -1.94
CA VAL A 351 -8.46 15.03 -0.86
C VAL A 351 -8.40 14.15 0.38
N ALA A 352 -7.29 14.22 1.11
CA ALA A 352 -7.02 13.35 2.26
C ALA A 352 -8.12 13.48 3.35
N GLN A 353 -8.60 14.71 3.57
CA GLN A 353 -9.70 15.05 4.49
C GLN A 353 -10.98 14.22 4.26
N VAL A 354 -11.34 13.92 3.02
CA VAL A 354 -12.57 13.17 2.69
C VAL A 354 -12.40 11.68 2.94
N PHE A 355 -11.21 11.13 2.69
CA PHE A 355 -10.88 9.77 3.11
C PHE A 355 -10.76 9.65 4.63
N TYR A 356 -10.30 10.68 5.34
CA TYR A 356 -10.34 10.71 6.79
C TYR A 356 -11.79 10.65 7.31
N TRP A 357 -12.71 11.45 6.76
CA TRP A 357 -14.12 11.39 7.15
C TRP A 357 -14.79 10.04 6.82
N LEU A 358 -14.52 9.45 5.65
CA LEU A 358 -14.98 8.09 5.34
C LEU A 358 -14.41 7.04 6.32
N GLY A 359 -13.15 7.22 6.75
CA GLY A 359 -12.54 6.40 7.79
C GLY A 359 -13.28 6.52 9.11
N LEU A 360 -13.49 7.74 9.57
CA LEU A 360 -14.22 8.06 10.80
C LEU A 360 -15.66 7.51 10.79
N LEU A 361 -16.36 7.64 9.67
CA LEU A 361 -17.73 7.14 9.49
C LEU A 361 -17.79 5.60 9.51
N SER A 362 -16.84 4.92 8.85
CA SER A 362 -16.72 3.46 8.93
C SER A 362 -16.29 2.98 10.33
N ASP A 363 -15.46 3.75 11.05
CA ASP A 363 -15.01 3.46 12.42
C ASP A 363 -16.20 3.54 13.40
N VAL A 364 -17.00 4.61 13.32
CA VAL A 364 -18.25 4.79 14.07
C VAL A 364 -19.29 3.70 13.73
N ALA A 365 -19.30 3.20 12.50
CA ALA A 365 -20.15 2.08 12.08
C ALA A 365 -19.62 0.70 12.53
N GLY A 366 -18.48 0.62 13.21
CA GLY A 366 -17.84 -0.64 13.63
C GLY A 366 -17.16 -1.42 12.50
N ALA A 367 -17.11 -0.86 11.29
CA ALA A 367 -16.49 -1.45 10.11
C ALA A 367 -14.95 -1.23 10.12
N ALA A 368 -14.27 -1.80 11.12
CA ALA A 368 -12.85 -1.54 11.40
C ALA A 368 -11.91 -1.79 10.20
N LEU A 369 -12.23 -2.75 9.31
CA LEU A 369 -11.44 -3.00 8.10
C LEU A 369 -11.62 -1.90 7.04
N GLU A 370 -12.84 -1.38 6.86
CA GLU A 370 -13.09 -0.23 5.99
C GLU A 370 -12.43 1.03 6.55
N ALA A 371 -12.57 1.27 7.86
CA ALA A 371 -11.93 2.40 8.54
C ALA A 371 -10.41 2.38 8.32
N GLN A 372 -9.78 1.22 8.52
CA GLN A 372 -8.35 1.02 8.26
C GLN A 372 -7.97 1.31 6.79
N SER A 373 -8.80 0.90 5.83
CA SER A 373 -8.59 1.18 4.39
C SER A 373 -8.67 2.68 4.10
N HIS A 374 -9.72 3.36 4.58
CA HIS A 374 -9.92 4.78 4.37
C HIS A 374 -8.85 5.64 5.06
N TYR A 375 -8.46 5.35 6.31
CA TYR A 375 -7.34 6.06 6.95
C TYR A 375 -6.02 5.84 6.20
N ARG A 376 -5.77 4.63 5.66
CA ARG A 376 -4.60 4.39 4.79
C ARG A 376 -4.68 5.19 3.49
N LYS A 377 -5.86 5.34 2.87
CA LYS A 377 -6.08 6.22 1.70
C LYS A 377 -5.82 7.69 2.05
N ALA A 378 -6.28 8.19 3.20
CA ALA A 378 -5.92 9.54 3.65
C ALA A 378 -4.40 9.73 3.78
N LEU A 379 -3.68 8.76 4.34
CA LEU A 379 -2.23 8.78 4.50
C LEU A 379 -1.42 8.50 3.21
N TYR A 380 -2.06 8.01 2.15
CA TYR A 380 -1.47 7.84 0.82
C TYR A 380 -1.50 9.16 0.02
N LEU A 381 -2.44 10.06 0.32
CA LEU A 381 -2.48 11.42 -0.20
C LEU A 381 -1.67 12.41 0.66
N GLU A 382 -1.83 12.34 1.98
CA GLU A 382 -1.16 13.23 2.92
C GLU A 382 -0.47 12.41 4.03
N PRO A 383 0.82 12.03 3.85
CA PRO A 383 1.54 11.16 4.78
C PRO A 383 1.69 11.68 6.23
N GLN A 384 1.39 12.96 6.45
CA GLN A 384 1.46 13.63 7.76
C GLN A 384 0.09 14.03 8.34
N HIS A 385 -1.03 13.65 7.70
CA HIS A 385 -2.39 13.99 8.16
C HIS A 385 -2.59 13.48 9.61
N PRO A 386 -2.67 14.37 10.60
CA PRO A 386 -2.47 13.99 11.99
C PRO A 386 -3.62 13.14 12.54
N GLU A 387 -4.87 13.45 12.15
CA GLU A 387 -6.06 12.72 12.54
C GLU A 387 -6.05 11.29 11.96
N ALA A 388 -5.76 11.14 10.66
CA ALA A 388 -5.69 9.82 10.03
C ALA A 388 -4.56 8.94 10.62
N LEU A 389 -3.41 9.53 11.01
CA LEU A 389 -2.36 8.82 11.74
C LEU A 389 -2.84 8.33 13.11
N MET A 390 -3.51 9.21 13.87
CA MET A 390 -3.97 8.91 15.23
C MET A 390 -5.08 7.87 15.26
N HIS A 391 -6.08 7.99 14.38
CA HIS A 391 -7.17 7.02 14.30
C HIS A 391 -6.69 5.65 13.81
N LEU A 392 -5.80 5.61 12.80
CA LEU A 392 -5.19 4.34 12.36
C LEU A 392 -4.35 3.70 13.47
N ALA A 393 -3.62 4.50 14.27
CA ALA A 393 -2.86 4.00 15.41
C ALA A 393 -3.77 3.41 16.50
N ALA A 394 -4.87 4.07 16.84
CA ALA A 394 -5.86 3.57 17.81
C ALA A 394 -6.49 2.26 17.34
N LEU A 395 -6.82 2.16 16.04
CA LEU A 395 -7.40 0.97 15.43
C LEU A 395 -6.41 -0.21 15.41
N LEU A 396 -5.12 0.04 15.15
CA LEU A 396 -4.07 -0.99 15.28
C LEU A 396 -3.86 -1.41 16.75
N GLN A 397 -3.93 -0.47 17.70
CA GLN A 397 -3.79 -0.77 19.13
C GLN A 397 -4.94 -1.66 19.63
N ALA A 398 -6.17 -1.41 19.19
CA ALA A 398 -7.35 -2.22 19.47
C ALA A 398 -7.27 -3.63 18.84
N GLN A 399 -6.56 -3.76 17.72
CA GLN A 399 -6.27 -5.04 17.04
C GLN A 399 -5.05 -5.78 17.64
N GLY A 400 -4.40 -5.23 18.67
CA GLY A 400 -3.23 -5.81 19.33
C GLY A 400 -1.87 -5.48 18.70
N ASP A 401 -1.82 -4.82 17.54
CA ASP A 401 -0.56 -4.35 16.93
C ASP A 401 -0.04 -3.09 17.63
N SER A 402 0.38 -3.28 18.88
CA SER A 402 0.95 -2.24 19.74
C SER A 402 2.25 -1.65 19.16
N ALA A 403 2.97 -2.42 18.33
CA ALA A 403 4.14 -1.94 17.62
C ALA A 403 3.76 -1.01 16.46
N GLY A 404 2.72 -1.34 15.69
CA GLY A 404 2.17 -0.51 14.61
C GLY A 404 1.54 0.78 15.12
N ALA A 405 0.75 0.67 16.20
CA ALA A 405 0.20 1.82 16.91
C ALA A 405 1.31 2.80 17.32
N ARG A 406 2.36 2.30 17.99
CA ARG A 406 3.49 3.14 18.44
C ARG A 406 4.22 3.81 17.28
N ARG A 407 4.53 3.07 16.20
CA ARG A 407 5.17 3.61 14.98
C ARG A 407 4.36 4.73 14.29
N LEU A 408 3.03 4.68 14.37
CA LEU A 408 2.15 5.74 13.85
C LEU A 408 2.00 6.91 14.81
N GLN A 409 1.91 6.66 16.12
CA GLN A 409 1.91 7.69 17.17
C GLN A 409 3.20 8.51 17.12
N GLU A 410 4.36 7.86 16.97
CA GLU A 410 5.66 8.53 16.77
C GLU A 410 5.73 9.36 15.48
N ARG A 411 4.91 9.04 14.46
CA ARG A 411 4.78 9.83 13.23
C ARG A 411 3.91 11.07 13.46
N ALA A 412 2.75 10.90 14.08
CA ALA A 412 1.87 12.02 14.45
C ALA A 412 2.57 13.01 15.40
N ALA A 413 3.30 12.48 16.39
CA ALA A 413 4.07 13.25 17.36
C ALA A 413 5.30 13.97 16.76
N ARG A 414 5.72 13.64 15.53
CA ARG A 414 6.72 14.40 14.77
C ARG A 414 6.06 15.52 13.96
N SER A 415 4.95 15.24 13.28
CA SER A 415 4.22 16.20 12.44
C SER A 415 3.62 17.37 13.23
N GLY A 416 3.13 17.14 14.45
CA GLY A 416 2.53 18.18 15.31
C GLY A 416 3.50 19.20 15.92
N ARG A 417 4.79 19.19 15.53
CA ARG A 417 5.79 20.18 16.01
C ARG A 417 5.97 21.34 15.04
N THR A 418 5.66 21.10 13.76
CA THR A 418 6.05 21.95 12.64
C THR A 418 5.55 23.38 12.86
N ALA A 419 4.24 23.58 13.05
CA ALA A 419 3.63 24.87 13.33
C ALA A 419 3.30 25.11 14.82
N ASP A 420 4.15 24.60 15.73
CA ASP A 420 4.59 25.45 16.85
C ASP A 420 5.76 26.34 16.38
N SER A 421 6.77 25.72 15.75
CA SER A 421 7.96 26.44 15.24
C SER A 421 7.69 27.38 14.07
N GLU A 422 6.69 27.08 13.22
CA GLU A 422 6.17 27.97 12.15
C GLU A 422 5.11 28.97 12.65
N ARG A 423 4.61 28.87 13.90
CA ARG A 423 3.67 29.87 14.49
C ARG A 423 4.32 30.85 15.46
N LYS A 424 5.59 30.62 15.82
CA LYS A 424 6.42 31.50 16.67
C LYS A 424 7.48 32.29 15.89
N ARG A 425 7.42 32.23 14.56
CA ARG A 425 8.13 33.10 13.62
C ARG A 425 7.10 33.98 12.91
#